data_AF-A0A354YXB5-F1
#
_entry.id   AF-A0A354YXB5-F1
#
_cell.length_a   1.000
_cell.length_b   1.000
_cell.length_c   1.000
_cell.angle_alpha   90.00
_cell.angle_beta   90.00
_cell.angle_gamma   90.00
#
_symmetry.space_group_name_H-M   'P 1'
#
loop_
_entity.id
_entity.type
_entity.pdbx_description
1 polymer ?
#
loop_
_entity_poly.entity_id
_entity_poly.type
_entity_poly.pdbx_seq_one_letter_code
_entity_poly.pdbx_strand_id
1 'polypeptide(L)'
;MKTRNIQHLPVFLATRAEVVAMVQKAVIGDDFGLLYLVVKGEDGKAGLIFRDDFDLTPDAVKIWDLHCIKSYAYGEELSIYEK
;
A
#
# COMPACT_ATOMS: atom_id res chain seq x y z
N MET A 1 15.23 9.03 -15.96
CA MET A 1 14.13 8.29 -15.30
C MET A 1 14.70 7.02 -14.69
N LYS A 2 14.49 6.75 -13.39
CA LYS A 2 14.85 5.48 -12.77
C LYS A 2 13.57 4.66 -12.61
N THR A 3 13.44 3.58 -13.36
CA THR A 3 12.39 2.57 -13.15
C THR A 3 12.70 1.89 -11.81
N ARG A 4 11.93 2.16 -10.77
CA ARG A 4 12.09 1.52 -9.46
C ARG A 4 10.90 0.63 -9.18
N ASN A 5 11.19 -0.55 -8.64
CA ASN A 5 10.16 -1.46 -8.17
C ASN A 5 9.55 -0.87 -6.89
N ILE A 6 8.23 -0.70 -6.88
CA ILE A 6 7.47 -0.22 -5.72
C ILE A 6 7.38 -1.34 -4.65
N GLN A 7 7.55 -2.60 -5.07
CA GLN A 7 7.65 -3.74 -4.14
C GLN A 7 8.85 -3.58 -3.21
N HIS A 8 8.66 -3.95 -1.95
CA HIS A 8 9.64 -3.81 -0.86
C HIS A 8 9.92 -2.38 -0.40
N LEU A 9 9.22 -1.36 -0.90
CA LEU A 9 9.34 -0.02 -0.31
C LEU A 9 8.77 -0.02 1.12
N PRO A 10 9.45 0.64 2.07
CA PRO A 10 8.93 0.81 3.41
C PRO A 10 7.76 1.80 3.38
N VAL A 11 6.75 1.52 4.20
CA VAL A 11 5.65 2.44 4.51
C VAL A 11 6.06 3.21 5.76
N PHE A 12 6.27 4.50 5.58
CA PHE A 12 6.75 5.42 6.61
C PHE A 12 5.59 6.26 7.15
N LEU A 13 5.40 6.20 8.46
CA LEU A 13 4.42 7.02 9.15
C LEU A 13 5.05 8.37 9.49
N ALA A 14 4.65 9.41 8.77
CA ALA A 14 5.23 10.75 8.87
C ALA A 14 5.09 11.38 10.26
N THR A 15 4.02 11.05 10.98
CA THR A 15 3.73 11.60 12.32
C THR A 15 4.62 11.04 13.41
N ARG A 16 5.12 9.81 13.27
CA ARG A 16 5.96 9.13 14.28
C ARG A 16 7.38 8.86 13.81
N ALA A 17 7.69 9.22 12.57
CA ALA A 17 8.98 9.00 11.93
C ALA A 17 9.45 7.52 11.96
N GLU A 18 8.52 6.59 11.80
CA GLU A 18 8.78 5.14 11.90
C GLU A 18 8.29 4.38 10.66
N VAL A 19 8.88 3.20 10.41
CA VAL A 19 8.40 2.28 9.38
C VAL A 19 7.34 1.37 10.01
N VAL A 20 6.15 1.34 9.42
CA VAL A 20 4.99 0.62 9.98
C VAL A 20 4.59 -0.61 9.16
N ALA A 21 5.01 -0.66 7.90
CA ALA A 21 4.73 -1.77 6.99
C ALA A 21 5.73 -1.79 5.83
N MET A 22 5.69 -2.86 5.04
CA MET A 22 6.41 -2.95 3.75
C MET A 22 5.43 -3.22 2.62
N VAL A 23 5.64 -2.60 1.47
CA VAL A 23 4.84 -2.85 0.27
C VAL A 23 5.11 -4.26 -0.26
N GLN A 24 4.05 -5.05 -0.38
CA GLN A 24 4.07 -6.38 -1.00
C GLN A 24 3.80 -6.29 -2.49
N LYS A 25 2.76 -5.54 -2.89
CA LYS A 25 2.36 -5.38 -4.29
C LYS A 25 1.66 -4.05 -4.51
N ALA A 26 1.69 -3.61 -5.76
CA ALA A 26 0.97 -2.45 -6.25
C ALA A 26 -0.13 -2.93 -7.19
N VAL A 27 -1.36 -2.45 -7.00
CA VAL A 27 -2.50 -2.77 -7.88
C VAL A 27 -2.72 -1.60 -8.81
N ILE A 28 -2.63 -1.90 -10.11
CA ILE A 28 -2.78 -0.95 -11.21
C ILE A 28 -4.13 -1.21 -11.87
N GLY A 29 -4.91 -0.15 -12.08
CA GLY A 29 -6.18 -0.23 -12.79
C GLY A 29 -6.01 -0.24 -14.31
N ASP A 30 -7.11 -0.39 -15.04
CA ASP A 30 -7.15 -0.40 -16.50
C ASP A 30 -6.63 0.90 -17.14
N ASP A 31 -6.67 2.02 -16.42
CA ASP A 31 -6.13 3.31 -16.85
C ASP A 31 -4.61 3.43 -16.67
N PHE A 32 -3.92 2.33 -16.31
CA PHE A 32 -2.51 2.32 -15.89
C PHE A 32 -2.22 3.18 -14.65
N GLY A 33 -3.26 3.65 -13.97
CA GLY A 33 -3.18 4.36 -12.70
C GLY A 33 -2.99 3.42 -11.51
N LEU A 34 -2.17 3.83 -10.55
CA LEU A 34 -2.03 3.13 -9.27
C LEU A 34 -3.31 3.30 -8.44
N LEU A 35 -4.03 2.21 -8.18
CA LEU A 35 -5.29 2.24 -7.42
C LEU A 35 -5.04 2.13 -5.91
N TYR A 36 -4.29 1.11 -5.51
CA TYR A 36 -3.95 0.86 -4.11
C TYR A 36 -2.68 0.03 -3.99
N LEU A 37 -2.07 0.08 -2.81
CA LEU A 37 -0.94 -0.73 -2.42
C LEU A 37 -1.39 -1.77 -1.42
N VAL A 38 -0.90 -3.00 -1.58
CA VAL A 38 -1.00 -4.01 -0.52
C VAL A 38 0.30 -4.02 0.23
N VAL A 39 0.18 -3.89 1.55
CA VAL A 39 1.28 -3.74 2.48
C VAL A 39 1.22 -4.84 3.52
N LYS A 40 2.35 -5.16 4.13
CA LYS A 40 2.45 -6.12 5.22
C LYS A 40 3.05 -5.41 6.42
N GLY A 41 2.29 -5.34 7.51
CA GLY A 41 2.77 -4.82 8.79
C GLY A 41 3.77 -5.77 9.45
N GLU A 42 4.46 -5.28 10.48
CA GLU A 42 5.39 -6.10 11.27
C GLU A 42 4.71 -7.28 11.96
N ASP A 43 3.44 -7.14 12.34
CA ASP A 43 2.58 -8.21 12.90
C ASP A 43 2.24 -9.31 11.87
N GLY A 44 2.75 -9.21 10.65
CA GLY A 44 2.50 -10.15 9.56
C GLY A 44 1.13 -10.00 8.89
N LYS A 45 0.26 -9.14 9.44
CA LYS A 45 -1.04 -8.81 8.87
C LYS A 45 -0.89 -8.03 7.57
N ALA A 46 -1.65 -8.44 6.56
CA ALA A 46 -1.78 -7.70 5.33
C ALA A 46 -2.73 -6.52 5.53
N GLY A 47 -2.37 -5.39 4.94
CA GLY A 47 -3.18 -4.19 4.86
C GLY A 47 -3.22 -3.67 3.43
N LEU A 48 -4.15 -2.77 3.17
CA LEU A 48 -4.27 -2.05 1.90
C LEU A 48 -4.26 -0.55 2.15
N ILE A 49 -3.65 0.20 1.24
CA ILE A 49 -3.59 1.67 1.29
C ILE A 49 -4.04 2.20 -0.06
N PHE A 50 -5.10 2.99 -0.10
CA PHE A 50 -5.60 3.60 -1.33
C PHE A 50 -4.67 4.70 -1.83
N ARG A 51 -4.68 4.97 -3.13
CA ARG A 51 -3.83 5.99 -3.75
C ARG A 51 -3.93 7.35 -3.08
N ASP A 52 -5.12 7.79 -2.68
CA ASP A 52 -5.35 9.08 -2.03
C ASP A 52 -4.81 9.15 -0.58
N ASP A 53 -4.55 8.00 0.03
CA ASP A 53 -4.11 7.88 1.42
C ASP A 53 -2.58 7.84 1.59
N PHE A 54 -1.80 7.92 0.50
CA PHE A 54 -0.33 7.95 0.56
C PHE A 54 0.34 8.87 -0.46
N ASP A 55 1.57 9.26 -0.12
CA ASP A 55 2.51 9.88 -1.05
C ASP A 55 3.64 8.91 -1.41
N LEU A 56 3.87 8.70 -2.70
CA LEU A 56 4.92 7.81 -3.18
C LEU A 56 6.20 8.62 -3.44
N THR A 57 7.21 8.38 -2.60
CA THR A 57 8.55 8.96 -2.80
C THR A 57 9.50 7.91 -3.40
N PRO A 58 10.69 8.31 -3.88
CA PRO A 58 11.65 7.38 -4.47
C PRO A 58 12.14 6.28 -3.53
N ASP A 59 12.07 6.50 -2.22
CA ASP A 59 12.67 5.66 -1.18
C ASP A 59 11.65 5.10 -0.18
N ALA A 60 10.42 5.64 -0.13
CA ALA A 60 9.37 5.18 0.78
C ALA A 60 7.96 5.57 0.32
N VAL A 61 6.97 4.84 0.82
CA VAL A 61 5.55 5.23 0.79
C VAL A 61 5.25 5.98 2.07
N LYS A 62 4.85 7.24 1.99
CA LYS A 62 4.53 8.05 3.17
C LYS A 62 3.04 8.03 3.44
N ILE A 63 2.67 7.80 4.69
CA ILE A 63 1.32 7.97 5.21
C ILE A 63 1.36 8.92 6.40
N TRP A 64 0.23 9.57 6.68
CA TRP A 64 0.11 10.48 7.82
C TRP A 64 -0.58 9.84 9.03
N ASP A 65 -1.35 8.79 8.80
CA ASP A 65 -2.13 8.12 9.84
C ASP A 65 -2.16 6.59 9.63
N LEU A 66 -2.22 5.81 10.72
CA LEU A 66 -2.34 4.35 10.65
C LEU A 66 -3.69 3.90 10.09
N HIS A 67 -4.74 4.73 10.23
CA HIS A 67 -6.06 4.50 9.64
C HIS A 67 -6.04 4.48 8.11
N CYS A 68 -4.99 5.00 7.47
CA CYS A 68 -4.73 4.86 6.04
C CYS A 68 -4.50 3.38 5.64
N ILE A 69 -4.01 2.55 6.57
CA ILE A 69 -3.84 1.11 6.37
C ILE A 69 -5.14 0.42 6.76
N LYS A 70 -5.95 0.07 5.75
CA LYS A 70 -7.19 -0.68 5.98
C LYS A 70 -6.88 -2.17 6.01
N SER A 71 -7.61 -2.90 6.83
CA SER A 71 -7.41 -4.35 6.98
C SER A 71 -7.67 -5.05 5.65
N TYR A 72 -6.67 -5.80 5.17
CA TYR A 72 -6.81 -6.71 4.04
C TYR A 72 -7.20 -8.09 4.56
N ALA A 73 -8.31 -8.16 5.30
CA ALA A 73 -8.81 -9.38 5.96
C ALA A 73 -9.29 -10.45 4.96
N TYR A 74 -9.58 -10.03 3.73
CA TYR A 74 -10.05 -10.86 2.64
C TYR A 74 -9.25 -10.50 1.41
N GLY A 75 -8.10 -11.13 1.24
CA GLY A 75 -7.25 -10.80 0.12
C GLY A 75 -7.91 -11.17 -1.20
N GLU A 76 -8.40 -10.19 -1.96
CA GLU A 76 -8.94 -10.34 -3.33
C GLU A 76 -9.93 -11.51 -3.57
N GLU A 77 -10.48 -12.13 -2.53
CA GLU A 77 -11.54 -13.13 -2.64
C GLU A 77 -12.79 -12.54 -2.00
N LEU A 78 -13.53 -11.73 -2.77
CA LEU A 78 -15.00 -11.63 -2.76
C LEU A 78 -15.39 -10.33 -3.47
N SER A 79 -16.14 -10.47 -4.57
CA SER A 79 -17.07 -9.47 -5.12
C SER A 79 -16.68 -8.62 -6.35
N ILE A 80 -15.84 -9.08 -7.28
CA ILE A 80 -15.81 -8.46 -8.64
C ILE A 80 -16.05 -9.47 -9.79
N TYR A 81 -16.37 -10.74 -9.52
CA TYR A 81 -16.68 -11.71 -10.58
C TYR A 81 -17.94 -12.58 -10.36
N GLU A 82 -18.90 -12.13 -9.55
CA GLU A 82 -20.26 -12.72 -9.58
C GLU A 82 -21.22 -11.80 -10.31
N LYS A 83 -21.25 -11.93 -11.64
CA LYS A 83 -22.48 -11.71 -12.43
C LYS A 83 -22.49 -12.61 -13.65
#